data_AF-A0A938BC11-F1
#
_entry.id   AF-A0A938BC11-F1
#
_cell.length_a   1.000
_cell.length_b   1.000
_cell.length_c   1.000
_cell.angle_alpha   90.00
_cell.angle_beta   90.00
_cell.angle_gamma   90.00
#
_symmetry.space_group_name_H-M   'P 1'
#
loop_
_entity.id
_entity.type
_entity.pdbx_description
1 polymer ?
#
loop_
_entity_poly.entity_id
_entity_poly.type
_entity_poly.pdbx_seq_one_letter_code
_entity_poly.pdbx_strand_id
1 'polypeptide(L)' 'MTSAWENPARSLVKAVKTIRRHAMQVACAVASGQLHQLIEVCQIIASYLATGGRMNKRKKEPNSYQLLLALEEKP' A
#
# COMPACT_ATOMS: atom_id res chain seq x y z
N MET A 1 7.23 -8.81 -8.86
CA MET A 1 6.16 -8.01 -8.24
C MET A 1 6.16 -8.35 -6.77
N THR A 2 6.73 -7.50 -5.92
CA THR A 2 6.68 -7.69 -4.46
C THR A 2 5.28 -7.33 -3.99
N SER A 3 4.58 -8.35 -3.53
CA SER A 3 3.17 -8.31 -3.20
C SER A 3 2.99 -7.36 -2.00
N ALA A 4 1.96 -6.49 -2.00
CA ALA A 4 1.67 -5.62 -0.86
C ALA A 4 1.44 -6.39 0.46
N TRP A 5 1.34 -7.72 0.35
CA TRP A 5 1.13 -8.73 1.37
C TRP A 5 2.42 -9.30 1.98
N GLU A 6 3.60 -9.11 1.36
CA GLU A 6 4.87 -9.62 1.90
C GLU A 6 5.40 -8.81 3.09
N ASN A 7 4.93 -7.57 3.25
CA ASN A 7 5.45 -6.68 4.26
C ASN A 7 4.37 -6.35 5.29
N PRO A 8 4.36 -7.05 6.44
CA PRO A 8 3.32 -6.89 7.46
C PRO A 8 3.31 -5.49 8.11
N ALA A 9 4.37 -4.69 7.88
CA ALA A 9 4.41 -3.27 8.17
C ALA A 9 3.54 -2.40 7.24
N ARG A 10 2.72 -2.95 6.34
CA ARG A 10 1.89 -2.17 5.43
C ARG A 10 0.44 -2.06 5.91
N SER A 11 -0.07 -0.83 6.03
CA SER A 11 -1.47 -0.54 6.36
C SER A 11 -2.36 -0.82 5.15
N LEU A 12 -3.07 -1.94 5.17
CA LEU A 12 -4.10 -2.27 4.18
C LEU A 12 -5.16 -1.17 4.04
N VAL A 13 -5.51 -0.51 5.14
CA VAL A 13 -6.48 0.61 5.14
C VAL A 13 -5.95 1.79 4.32
N LYS A 14 -4.68 2.17 4.49
CA LYS A 14 -4.06 3.23 3.66
C LYS A 14 -3.96 2.80 2.20
N ALA A 15 -3.59 1.54 1.95
CA ALA A 15 -3.50 0.99 0.60
C ALA A 15 -4.84 1.05 -0.14
N VAL A 16 -5.92 0.56 0.48
CA VAL A 16 -7.27 0.62 -0.08
C VAL A 16 -7.73 2.06 -0.29
N LYS A 17 -7.43 2.97 0.64
CA LYS A 17 -7.77 4.41 0.49
C LYS A 17 -7.05 5.05 -0.70
N THR A 18 -5.78 4.71 -0.92
CA THR A 18 -5.00 5.18 -2.09
C THR A 18 -5.57 4.60 -3.38
N ILE A 19 -5.84 3.30 -3.45
CA ILE A 19 -6.44 2.66 -4.64
C ILE A 19 -7.78 3.30 -4.96
N ARG A 20 -8.65 3.49 -3.96
CA ARG A 20 -9.97 4.12 -4.14
C ARG A 20 -9.86 5.56 -4.67
N ARG A 21 -8.84 6.32 -4.24
CA ARG A 21 -8.60 7.69 -4.73
C ARG A 21 -8.29 7.71 -6.24
N HIS A 22 -7.61 6.68 -6.74
CA HIS A 22 -7.19 6.60 -8.15
C HIS A 22 -8.13 5.72 -9.01
N ALA A 23 -9.15 5.08 -8.43
CA ALA A 23 -10.03 4.14 -9.12
C ALA A 23 -10.71 4.73 -10.36
N MET A 24 -11.14 6.00 -10.30
CA MET A 24 -11.77 6.66 -11.44
C MET A 24 -10.76 6.96 -12.56
N GLN A 25 -9.52 7.30 -12.22
CA GLN A 25 -8.46 7.50 -13.22
C GLN A 25 -8.08 6.19 -13.91
N VAL A 26 -8.03 5.09 -13.15
CA VAL A 26 -7.85 3.74 -13.72
C VAL A 26 -9.01 3.41 -14.66
N ALA A 27 -10.26 3.60 -14.23
CA ALA A 27 -11.44 3.31 -15.05
C ALA A 27 -11.45 4.12 -16.36
N CYS A 28 -11.13 5.42 -16.29
CA CYS A 28 -11.02 6.26 -17.47
C CYS A 28 -9.89 5.82 -18.41
N ALA A 29 -8.70 5.50 -17.88
CA ALA A 29 -7.56 5.04 -18.69
C ALA A 29 -7.83 3.69 -19.37
N VAL A 30 -8.57 2.79 -18.70
CA VAL A 30 -9.03 1.53 -19.29
C VAL A 30 -10.06 1.81 -20.40
N ALA A 31 -11.05 2.66 -20.13
CA ALA A 31 -12.11 2.97 -21.09
C ALA A 31 -11.60 3.73 -22.33
N SER A 32 -10.58 4.58 -22.19
CA SER A 32 -9.97 5.32 -23.29
C SER A 32 -8.97 4.50 -24.12
N GLY A 33 -8.62 3.28 -23.68
CA GLY A 33 -7.62 2.44 -24.34
C GLY A 33 -6.20 2.99 -24.27
N GLN A 34 -5.94 4.01 -23.45
CA GLN A 34 -4.64 4.67 -23.35
C GLN A 34 -3.73 3.93 -22.37
N LEU A 35 -3.07 2.87 -22.87
CA LEU A 35 -2.19 2.01 -22.09
C LEU A 35 -1.12 2.79 -21.30
N HIS A 36 -0.57 3.86 -21.88
CA HIS A 36 0.41 4.70 -21.21
C HIS A 36 -0.13 5.37 -19.94
N GLN A 37 -1.35 5.92 -19.98
CA GLN A 37 -1.98 6.51 -18.80
C GLN A 37 -2.29 5.45 -17.74
N LEU A 38 -2.70 4.25 -18.16
CA LEU A 38 -2.94 3.14 -17.23
C LEU A 38 -1.65 2.73 -16.51
N ILE A 39 -0.53 2.63 -17.24
CA ILE A 39 0.77 2.32 -16.66
C ILE A 39 1.20 3.42 -15.67
N GLU A 40 1.02 4.68 -16.02
CA GLU A 40 1.36 5.82 -15.17
C GLU A 40 0.56 5.80 -13.86
N VAL A 41 -0.76 5.61 -13.93
CA VAL A 41 -1.61 5.51 -12.73
C VAL A 41 -1.21 4.31 -11.87
N CYS A 42 -0.87 3.17 -12.48
CA CYS A 42 -0.36 2.00 -11.76
C CYS A 42 0.97 2.29 -11.04
N GLN A 43 1.90 3.01 -11.69
CA GLN A 43 3.18 3.40 -11.11
C GLN A 43 2.99 4.37 -9.94
N ILE A 44 2.06 5.33 -10.06
CA ILE A 44 1.70 6.24 -8.97
C ILE A 44 1.18 5.43 -7.78
N ILE A 45 0.23 4.53 -7.98
CA ILE A 45 -0.29 3.67 -6.90
C ILE A 45 0.83 2.84 -6.27
N ALA A 46 1.71 2.23 -7.09
CA ALA A 46 2.82 1.43 -6.60
C ALA A 46 3.81 2.25 -5.74
N SER A 47 4.17 3.46 -6.17
CA SER A 47 5.07 4.36 -5.42
C SER A 47 4.49 4.76 -4.06
N TYR A 48 3.18 5.06 -4.00
CA TYR A 48 2.49 5.35 -2.74
C TYR A 48 2.42 4.14 -1.82
N LEU A 49 2.21 2.95 -2.36
CA LEU A 49 2.21 1.72 -1.57
C LEU A 49 3.60 1.38 -1.02
N ALA A 50 4.67 1.68 -1.78
CA ALA A 50 6.05 1.48 -1.34
C ALA A 50 6.46 2.42 -0.20
N THR A 51 5.96 3.67 -0.22
CA THR A 51 6.37 4.73 0.72
C THR A 51 5.35 4.98 1.84
N GLY A 52 4.10 5.25 1.49
CA GLY A 52 3.00 5.63 2.40
C GLY A 52 2.23 4.45 2.99
N GLY A 53 2.42 3.24 2.45
CA GLY A 53 1.88 2.01 3.00
C GLY A 53 2.43 1.69 4.39
N ARG A 54 3.62 2.18 4.77
CA ARG A 54 4.26 1.86 6.05
C ARG A 54 3.39 2.31 7.23
N MET A 55 3.07 1.36 8.12
CA MET A 55 2.46 1.61 9.41
C MET A 55 3.51 2.30 10.28
N ASN A 56 3.20 3.52 10.72
CA ASN A 56 4.03 4.19 11.71
C ASN A 56 4.03 3.32 12.97
N LYS A 57 5.22 3.11 13.55
CA LYS A 57 5.33 2.46 14.86
C LYS A 57 4.55 3.31 15.86
N ARG A 58 3.41 2.80 16.35
CA ARG A 58 2.71 3.42 17.48
C ARG A 58 3.50 3.08 18.74
N LYS A 59 3.89 4.11 19.50
CA LYS A 59 4.67 3.96 20.74
C LYS A 59 3.81 3.75 21.99
N LYS A 60 2.55 4.21 21.98
CA LYS A 60 1.65 4.21 23.15
C LYS A 60 0.74 2.98 23.21
N GLU A 61 0.19 2.59 22.06
CA GLU A 61 -0.59 1.36 21.87
C GLU A 61 -0.09 0.68 20.59
N PRO A 62 0.85 -0.25 20.71
CA PRO A 62 1.35 -1.01 19.56
C PRO A 62 0.19 -1.82 18.95
N ASN A 63 0.07 -1.80 17.63
CA ASN A 63 -0.86 -2.72 16.98
C ASN A 63 -0.34 -4.16 17.07
N SER A 64 -1.23 -5.15 16.85
CA SER A 64 -0.90 -6.57 16.96
C SER A 64 0.29 -7.00 16.10
N TYR A 65 0.49 -6.37 14.94
CA TYR A 65 1.68 -6.60 14.12
C TYR A 65 2.97 -6.20 14.84
N GLN A 66 3.02 -5.02 15.47
CA GLN A 66 4.18 -4.59 16.25
C GLN A 66 4.46 -5.51 17.45
N LEU A 67 3.41 -6.07 18.06
CA LEU A 67 3.55 -7.04 19.15
C LEU A 67 4.16 -8.35 18.65
N LEU A 68 3.68 -8.87 17.51
CA LEU A 68 4.22 -10.08 16.88
C LEU A 68 5.68 -9.89 16.44
N LEU A 69 6.01 -8.76 15.82
CA LEU A 69 7.38 -8.44 15.41
C LEU A 69 8.34 -8.38 16.61
N ALA A 70 7.89 -7.83 17.74
CA ALA A 70 8.68 -7.76 18.97
C ALA A 70 8.90 -9.12 19.64
N LEU A 71 8.09 -10.13 19.30
CA LEU A 71 8.27 -11.51 19.77
C LEU A 71 9.31 -12.26 18.91
N GLU A 72 9.41 -11.95 17.62
CA GLU A 72 10.44 -12.51 16.72
C GLU A 72 11.83 -11.90 16.93
N GLU A 73 11.92 -10.66 17.45
CA GLU A 73 13.20 -9.98 17.73
C GLU A 73 13.88 -10.43 19.06
N LYS A 74 13.30 -11.38 19.82
CA LYS A 74 13.94 -11.93 21.03
C LYS A 74 14.86 -13.11 20.68
N PRO A 75 16.14 -13.10 21.12
CA PRO A 75 17.04 -14.26 21.02
C PRO A 75 16.60 -15.42 21.94
#